data_AF-A0AAD5CHE6-F1
#
_entry.id   AF-A0AAD5CHE6-F1
#
_cell.length_a   1.000
_cell.length_b   1.000
_cell.length_c   1.000
_cell.angle_alpha   90.00
_cell.angle_beta   90.00
_cell.angle_gamma   90.00
#
_symmetry.space_group_name_H-M   'P 1'
#
loop_
_entity.id
_entity.type
_entity.pdbx_description
1 polymer ?
#
loop_
_entity_poly.entity_id
_entity_poly.type
_entity_poly.pdbx_seq_one_letter_code
_entity_poly.pdbx_strand_id
1 'polypeptide(L)'
;MKNGERAANIALAGLTLAPLVIKVDTNVNVILTACLTVFVGCYRSVKPTPPTETMSNEHAMRFPLVGSAMLLSLFLLFKFLSKDLVNAVLTGYFFILGIIALSYVLFKHWLANNILGLAFCIQGIEMLSLGSFKTGAILLSGLFVYDIFWVFFTPVMVSVAKSFDAPIKLLFPSRIAARPFSMLGLGDIVIPGIFVALALRYDVSRGKESHYFKSAFLGYTAGLVCTIVVMNWFQAAQPALLYIVPGVIGFLAVHCLWNGEVKPLLEFNESKAASSEEETSSKKLE
;
A
#
# COMPACT_ATOMS: atom_id res chain seq x y z
N MET A 1 -9.55 -13.28 -12.04
CA MET A 1 -8.69 -12.35 -11.25
C MET A 1 -8.19 -11.16 -12.08
N LYS A 2 -7.51 -11.37 -13.22
CA LYS A 2 -6.87 -10.31 -14.03
C LYS A 2 -7.80 -9.16 -14.50
N ASN A 3 -9.07 -9.45 -14.80
CA ASN A 3 -10.03 -8.44 -15.28
C ASN A 3 -10.54 -7.53 -14.16
N GLY A 4 -10.77 -8.06 -12.95
CA GLY A 4 -11.26 -7.28 -11.81
C GLY A 4 -10.22 -6.29 -11.29
N GLU A 5 -8.96 -6.68 -11.26
CA GLU A 5 -7.85 -5.79 -10.87
C GLU A 5 -7.63 -4.66 -11.88
N ARG A 6 -7.72 -4.94 -13.19
CA ARG A 6 -7.64 -3.89 -14.23
C ARG A 6 -8.76 -2.88 -14.07
N ALA A 7 -9.99 -3.36 -13.88
CA ALA A 7 -11.14 -2.50 -13.60
C ALA A 7 -10.93 -1.66 -12.32
N ALA A 8 -10.39 -2.25 -11.25
CA ALA A 8 -10.10 -1.55 -10.00
C ALA A 8 -9.00 -0.48 -10.14
N ASN A 9 -7.92 -0.76 -10.90
CA ASN A 9 -6.88 0.24 -11.20
C ASN A 9 -7.44 1.40 -12.03
N ILE A 10 -8.28 1.12 -13.03
CA ILE A 10 -8.93 2.15 -13.84
C ILE A 10 -9.88 2.98 -12.97
N ALA A 11 -10.66 2.34 -12.10
CA ALA A 11 -11.54 3.02 -11.16
C ALA A 11 -10.76 3.91 -10.18
N LEU A 12 -9.62 3.44 -9.66
CA LEU A 12 -8.75 4.21 -8.76
C LEU A 12 -8.15 5.43 -9.47
N ALA A 13 -7.69 5.27 -10.73
CA ALA A 13 -7.21 6.38 -11.54
C ALA A 13 -8.34 7.39 -11.84
N GLY A 14 -9.54 6.90 -12.18
CA GLY A 14 -10.70 7.76 -12.40
C GLY A 14 -11.09 8.53 -11.14
N LEU A 15 -11.10 7.89 -9.98
CA LEU A 15 -11.51 8.49 -8.71
C LEU A 15 -10.50 9.52 -8.18
N THR A 16 -9.21 9.30 -8.42
CA THR A 16 -8.15 10.27 -8.08
C THR A 16 -8.17 11.51 -8.97
N LEU A 17 -8.53 11.35 -10.25
CA LEU A 17 -8.64 12.45 -11.21
C LEU A 17 -10.00 13.17 -11.16
N ALA A 18 -11.08 12.50 -10.74
CA ALA A 18 -12.43 13.06 -10.74
C ALA A 18 -12.57 14.41 -10.01
N PRO A 19 -11.94 14.65 -8.84
CA PRO A 19 -12.01 15.93 -8.15
C PRO A 19 -11.37 17.11 -8.90
N LEU A 20 -10.62 16.86 -9.98
CA LEU A 20 -10.07 17.90 -10.86
C LEU A 20 -11.13 18.49 -11.79
N VAL A 21 -12.16 17.71 -12.12
CA VAL A 21 -13.15 18.05 -13.15
C VAL A 21 -14.54 18.27 -12.54
N ILE A 22 -14.88 17.51 -11.49
CA ILE A 22 -16.20 17.54 -10.85
C ILE A 22 -16.09 17.65 -9.32
N LYS A 23 -17.11 18.25 -8.69
CA LYS A 23 -17.22 18.28 -7.22
C LYS A 23 -17.67 16.92 -6.70
N VAL A 24 -16.71 16.06 -6.37
CA VAL A 24 -16.98 14.76 -5.74
C VAL A 24 -17.30 14.95 -4.25
N ASP A 25 -18.15 14.10 -3.67
CA ASP A 25 -18.31 14.05 -2.23
C ASP A 25 -17.03 13.51 -1.56
N THR A 26 -16.50 14.25 -0.59
CA THR A 26 -15.20 13.94 0.03
C THR A 26 -15.24 12.62 0.80
N ASN A 27 -16.33 12.33 1.51
CA ASN A 27 -16.47 11.11 2.31
C ASN A 27 -16.55 9.88 1.41
N VAL A 28 -17.35 9.96 0.35
CA VAL A 28 -17.45 8.89 -0.66
C VAL A 28 -16.10 8.66 -1.34
N ASN A 29 -15.38 9.73 -1.70
CA ASN A 29 -14.07 9.61 -2.35
C ASN A 29 -13.04 8.92 -1.44
N VAL A 30 -12.99 9.29 -0.16
CA VAL A 30 -12.11 8.66 0.84
C VAL A 30 -12.40 7.17 0.96
N ILE A 31 -13.66 6.78 1.12
CA ILE A 31 -14.07 5.38 1.28
C ILE A 31 -13.71 4.57 0.05
N LEU A 32 -14.13 5.03 -1.13
CA LEU A 32 -13.91 4.32 -2.38
C LEU A 32 -12.42 4.21 -2.72
N THR A 33 -11.65 5.29 -2.52
CA THR A 33 -10.20 5.27 -2.77
C THR A 33 -9.53 4.25 -1.85
N ALA A 34 -9.77 4.32 -0.55
CA ALA A 34 -9.14 3.42 0.41
C ALA A 34 -9.52 1.95 0.19
N CYS A 35 -10.80 1.67 -0.12
CA CYS A 35 -11.27 0.31 -0.41
C CYS A 35 -10.66 -0.23 -1.70
N LEU A 36 -10.61 0.57 -2.78
CA LEU A 36 -9.98 0.17 -4.04
C LEU A 36 -8.47 -0.05 -3.88
N THR A 37 -7.78 0.78 -3.09
CA THR A 37 -6.35 0.61 -2.78
C THR A 37 -6.07 -0.71 -2.07
N VAL A 38 -6.83 -1.01 -1.01
CA VAL A 38 -6.69 -2.29 -0.29
C VAL A 38 -7.00 -3.46 -1.22
N PHE A 39 -8.09 -3.38 -1.99
CA PHE A 39 -8.47 -4.42 -2.94
C PHE A 39 -7.36 -4.69 -3.96
N VAL A 40 -6.85 -3.65 -4.64
CA VAL A 40 -5.75 -3.79 -5.61
C VAL A 40 -4.50 -4.36 -4.95
N GLY A 41 -4.14 -3.86 -3.76
CA GLY A 41 -2.99 -4.34 -2.99
C GLY A 41 -3.10 -5.84 -2.69
N CYS A 42 -4.22 -6.30 -2.14
CA CYS A 42 -4.44 -7.71 -1.83
C CYS A 42 -4.37 -8.59 -3.08
N TYR A 43 -5.01 -8.20 -4.19
CA TYR A 43 -4.97 -9.01 -5.41
C TYR A 43 -3.59 -9.05 -6.09
N ARG A 44 -2.75 -8.04 -5.88
CA ARG A 44 -1.34 -8.08 -6.32
C ARG A 44 -0.49 -8.95 -5.40
N SER A 45 -0.77 -8.94 -4.10
CA SER A 45 -0.01 -9.66 -3.08
C SER A 45 -0.08 -11.20 -3.19
N VAL A 46 -1.02 -11.74 -3.98
CA VAL A 46 -1.19 -13.18 -4.25
C VAL A 46 -0.68 -13.62 -5.61
N LYS A 47 -0.25 -12.68 -6.46
CA LYS A 47 0.39 -13.07 -7.72
C LYS A 47 1.78 -13.57 -7.39
N PRO A 48 2.28 -14.60 -8.10
CA PRO A 48 3.69 -14.92 -8.04
C PRO A 48 4.45 -13.66 -8.46
N THR A 49 5.10 -13.00 -7.52
CA THR A 49 6.15 -12.04 -7.85
C THR A 49 7.14 -12.82 -8.72
N PRO A 50 7.54 -12.30 -9.90
CA PRO A 50 8.63 -12.93 -10.63
C PRO A 50 9.75 -13.15 -9.61
N PRO A 51 10.40 -14.32 -9.60
CA PRO A 51 11.44 -14.61 -8.62
C PRO A 51 12.32 -13.38 -8.56
N THR A 52 12.40 -12.75 -7.39
CA THR A 52 13.36 -11.66 -7.20
C THR A 52 14.64 -12.25 -7.73
N GLU A 53 15.20 -11.69 -8.81
CA GLU A 53 16.45 -12.20 -9.37
C GLU A 53 17.51 -11.96 -8.29
N THR A 54 17.57 -12.84 -7.30
CA THR A 54 18.75 -13.08 -6.50
C THR A 54 19.80 -13.38 -7.54
N MET A 55 20.78 -12.48 -7.67
CA MET A 55 21.69 -12.47 -8.82
C MET A 55 22.09 -13.89 -9.19
N SER A 56 21.52 -14.40 -10.29
CA SER A 56 21.86 -15.71 -10.80
C SER A 56 23.37 -15.74 -11.04
N ASN A 57 24.01 -16.87 -10.80
CA ASN A 57 25.45 -17.05 -11.05
C ASN A 57 25.84 -16.57 -12.47
N GLU A 58 24.93 -16.68 -13.44
CA GLU A 58 25.12 -16.19 -14.81
C GLU A 58 25.19 -14.66 -14.91
N HIS A 59 24.30 -13.94 -14.22
CA HIS A 59 24.32 -12.47 -14.17
C HIS A 59 25.55 -11.96 -13.40
N ALA A 60 25.96 -12.67 -12.34
CA ALA A 60 27.17 -12.37 -11.59
C ALA A 60 28.45 -12.56 -12.43
N MET A 61 28.50 -13.61 -13.27
CA MET A 61 29.63 -13.86 -14.18
C MET A 61 29.69 -12.88 -15.35
N ARG A 62 28.56 -12.35 -15.81
CA ARG A 62 28.49 -11.32 -16.86
C ARG A 62 28.82 -9.92 -16.33
N PHE A 63 28.71 -9.70 -15.02
CA PHE A 63 28.94 -8.40 -14.38
C PHE A 63 30.32 -7.79 -14.66
N PRO A 64 31.45 -8.54 -14.56
CA PRO A 64 32.77 -8.00 -14.92
C PRO A 64 32.89 -7.60 -16.39
N LEU A 65 32.24 -8.33 -17.29
CA LEU A 65 32.31 -8.07 -18.73
C LEU A 65 31.48 -6.84 -19.13
N VAL A 66 30.25 -6.75 -18.61
CA VAL A 66 29.38 -5.58 -18.81
C VAL A 66 29.98 -4.35 -18.15
N GLY A 67 30.50 -4.48 -16.92
CA GLY A 67 31.21 -3.41 -16.22
C GLY A 67 32.44 -2.93 -17.00
N SER A 68 33.25 -3.85 -17.54
CA SER A 68 34.40 -3.49 -18.38
C SER A 68 34.00 -2.80 -19.68
N ALA A 69 32.93 -3.26 -20.34
CA ALA A 69 32.39 -2.60 -21.52
C ALA A 69 31.86 -1.19 -21.20
N MET A 70 31.17 -1.02 -20.07
CA MET A 70 30.65 0.27 -19.63
C MET A 70 31.77 1.25 -19.29
N LEU A 71 32.82 0.79 -18.60
CA LEU A 71 34.01 1.56 -18.29
C LEU A 71 34.79 1.92 -19.56
N LEU A 72 34.90 1.00 -20.53
CA LEU A 72 35.51 1.27 -21.82
C LEU A 72 34.70 2.29 -22.61
N SER A 73 33.37 2.19 -22.65
CA SER A 73 32.49 3.18 -23.27
C SER A 73 32.65 4.55 -22.62
N LEU A 74 32.71 4.61 -21.29
CA LEU A 74 32.93 5.85 -20.54
C LEU A 74 34.34 6.43 -20.81
N PHE A 75 35.36 5.59 -20.87
CA PHE A 75 36.73 5.97 -21.23
C PHE A 75 36.81 6.54 -22.65
N LEU A 76 36.19 5.88 -23.63
CA LEU A 76 36.11 6.36 -25.00
C LEU A 76 35.34 7.68 -25.09
N LEU A 77 34.27 7.83 -24.30
CA LEU A 77 33.51 9.07 -24.20
C LEU A 77 34.39 10.22 -23.69
N PHE A 78 35.19 10.01 -22.62
CA PHE A 78 36.16 11.01 -22.15
C PHE A 78 37.37 11.21 -23.07
N LYS A 79 37.70 10.23 -23.93
CA LYS A 79 38.81 10.31 -24.88
C LYS A 79 38.44 11.09 -26.15
N PHE A 80 37.21 10.95 -26.62
CA PHE A 80 36.74 11.56 -27.87
C PHE A 80 35.89 12.81 -27.68
N LEU A 81 35.30 13.03 -26.49
CA LEU A 81 34.61 14.27 -26.15
C LEU A 81 35.48 15.15 -25.24
N SER A 82 35.40 16.46 -25.43
CA SER A 82 36.04 17.41 -24.52
C SER A 82 35.41 17.32 -23.12
N LYS A 83 36.24 17.48 -22.09
CA LYS A 83 35.80 17.46 -20.67
C LYS A 83 34.65 18.45 -20.43
N ASP A 84 34.68 19.59 -21.11
CA ASP A 84 33.65 20.63 -21.01
C ASP A 84 32.31 20.18 -21.57
N LEU A 85 32.30 19.45 -22.70
CA LEU A 85 31.07 18.91 -23.28
C LEU A 85 30.46 17.82 -22.40
N VAL A 86 31.28 16.92 -21.85
CA VAL A 86 30.80 15.87 -20.94
C VAL A 86 30.21 16.46 -19.67
N ASN A 87 30.91 17.43 -19.05
CA ASN A 87 30.42 18.13 -17.88
C ASN A 87 29.14 18.92 -18.19
N ALA A 88 29.04 19.56 -19.36
CA ALA A 88 27.84 20.29 -19.77
C ALA A 88 26.63 19.37 -19.97
N VAL A 89 26.80 18.23 -20.65
CA VAL A 89 25.73 17.24 -20.85
C VAL A 89 25.28 16.63 -19.53
N LEU A 90 26.22 16.24 -18.67
CA LEU A 90 25.92 15.67 -17.36
C LEU A 90 25.22 16.68 -16.46
N THR A 91 25.70 17.93 -16.43
CA THR A 91 25.07 19.03 -15.69
C THR A 91 23.68 19.32 -16.24
N GLY A 92 23.50 19.34 -17.56
CA GLY A 92 22.19 19.51 -18.20
C GLY A 92 21.21 18.40 -17.85
N TYR A 93 21.67 17.14 -17.82
CA TYR A 93 20.87 15.99 -17.40
C TYR A 93 20.41 16.10 -15.95
N PHE A 94 21.34 16.35 -15.02
CA PHE A 94 21.00 16.54 -13.60
C PHE A 94 20.16 17.78 -13.35
N PHE A 95 20.33 18.84 -14.16
CA PHE A 95 19.51 20.04 -14.08
C PHE A 95 18.08 19.79 -14.54
N ILE A 96 17.87 19.05 -15.63
CA ILE A 96 16.52 18.67 -16.10
C ILE A 96 15.83 17.75 -15.08
N LEU A 97 16.52 16.72 -14.58
CA LEU A 97 15.99 15.87 -13.51
C LEU A 97 15.69 16.68 -12.24
N GLY A 98 16.58 17.60 -11.89
CA GLY A 98 16.42 18.53 -10.78
C GLY A 98 15.20 19.43 -10.95
N ILE A 99 14.96 19.98 -12.14
CA ILE A 99 13.76 20.76 -12.45
C ILE A 99 12.50 19.90 -12.40
N ILE A 100 12.51 18.67 -12.89
CA ILE A 100 11.34 17.78 -12.84
C ILE A 100 11.00 17.41 -11.39
N ALA A 101 12.01 17.02 -10.60
CA ALA A 101 11.86 16.70 -9.20
C ALA A 101 11.44 17.93 -8.37
N LEU A 102 12.08 19.08 -8.62
CA LEU A 102 11.76 20.34 -7.96
C LEU A 102 10.39 20.85 -8.36
N SER A 103 10.00 20.78 -9.64
CA SER A 103 8.66 21.12 -10.10
C SER A 103 7.62 20.23 -9.42
N TYR A 104 7.86 18.93 -9.35
CA TYR A 104 6.99 17.99 -8.64
C TYR A 104 6.81 18.36 -7.16
N VAL A 105 7.88 18.79 -6.49
CA VAL A 105 7.85 19.26 -5.10
C VAL A 105 7.22 20.66 -4.96
N LEU A 106 7.50 21.58 -5.88
CA LEU A 106 7.07 22.98 -5.85
C LEU A 106 5.60 23.15 -6.24
N PHE A 107 5.11 22.36 -7.18
CA PHE A 107 3.70 22.41 -7.58
C PHE A 107 2.77 21.97 -6.45
N LYS A 108 3.28 21.29 -5.39
CA LYS A 108 2.55 20.81 -4.19
C LYS A 108 1.11 20.38 -4.51
N HIS A 109 0.92 19.77 -5.67
CA HIS A 109 -0.41 19.41 -6.10
C HIS A 109 -0.83 18.22 -5.24
N TRP A 110 -1.93 18.37 -4.51
CA TRP A 110 -2.53 17.31 -3.70
C TRP A 110 -2.66 15.99 -4.49
N LEU A 111 -2.86 16.08 -5.80
CA LEU A 111 -2.89 14.95 -6.73
C LEU A 111 -1.56 14.17 -6.77
N ALA A 112 -0.43 14.86 -6.91
CA ALA A 112 0.89 14.26 -6.98
C ALA A 112 1.18 13.49 -5.68
N ASN A 113 0.91 14.13 -4.54
CA ASN A 113 0.99 13.52 -3.21
C ASN A 113 0.10 12.26 -3.10
N ASN A 114 -1.14 12.32 -3.58
CA ASN A 114 -2.04 11.18 -3.54
C ASN A 114 -1.57 10.04 -4.44
N ILE A 115 -1.05 10.32 -5.64
CA ILE A 115 -0.51 9.29 -6.54
C ILE A 115 0.65 8.54 -5.87
N LEU A 116 1.60 9.26 -5.25
CA LEU A 116 2.69 8.61 -4.52
C LEU A 116 2.18 7.85 -3.29
N GLY A 117 1.28 8.45 -2.50
CA GLY A 117 0.70 7.80 -1.33
C GLY A 117 -0.02 6.49 -1.69
N LEU A 118 -0.79 6.48 -2.77
CA LEU A 118 -1.47 5.27 -3.26
C LEU A 118 -0.48 4.23 -3.77
N ALA A 119 0.57 4.64 -4.48
CA ALA A 119 1.63 3.74 -4.91
C ALA A 119 2.31 3.07 -3.70
N PHE A 120 2.66 3.84 -2.67
CA PHE A 120 3.22 3.31 -1.42
C PHE A 120 2.24 2.37 -0.71
N CYS A 121 0.94 2.67 -0.71
CA CYS A 121 -0.03 1.78 -0.09
C CYS A 121 -0.13 0.44 -0.80
N ILE A 122 -0.25 0.47 -2.14
CA ILE A 122 -0.34 -0.76 -2.95
C ILE A 122 0.94 -1.58 -2.77
N GLN A 123 2.11 -0.95 -2.87
CA GLN A 123 3.40 -1.63 -2.71
C GLN A 123 3.56 -2.21 -1.29
N GLY A 124 3.14 -1.46 -0.27
CA GLY A 124 3.20 -1.91 1.12
C GLY A 124 2.34 -3.15 1.35
N ILE A 125 1.11 -3.17 0.84
CA ILE A 125 0.22 -4.35 0.95
C ILE A 125 0.72 -5.52 0.09
N GLU A 126 1.34 -5.22 -1.06
CA GLU A 126 1.90 -6.24 -1.97
C GLU A 126 3.10 -6.97 -1.36
N MET A 127 4.08 -6.23 -0.82
CA MET A 127 5.36 -6.78 -0.36
C MET A 127 5.37 -7.22 1.09
N LEU A 128 4.62 -6.55 1.97
CA LEU A 128 4.66 -6.86 3.40
C LEU A 128 3.82 -8.11 3.69
N SER A 129 4.34 -8.94 4.58
CA SER A 129 3.76 -10.21 4.98
C SER A 129 3.79 -10.29 6.50
N LEU A 130 2.66 -10.63 7.12
CA LEU A 130 2.57 -10.79 8.57
C LEU A 130 3.02 -12.19 9.03
N GLY A 131 3.17 -13.13 8.11
CA GLY A 131 3.54 -14.52 8.36
C GLY A 131 2.38 -15.33 8.90
N SER A 132 1.68 -14.85 9.94
CA SER A 132 0.56 -15.57 10.57
C SER A 132 -0.54 -14.62 11.07
N PHE A 133 -1.75 -15.16 11.23
CA PHE A 133 -2.89 -14.40 11.78
C PHE A 133 -2.66 -14.00 13.24
N LYS A 134 -1.88 -14.75 14.00
CA LYS A 134 -1.54 -14.42 15.40
C LYS A 134 -0.68 -13.16 15.46
N THR A 135 0.38 -13.10 14.65
CA THR A 135 1.24 -11.91 14.53
C THR A 135 0.42 -10.70 14.10
N GLY A 136 -0.46 -10.88 13.12
CA GLY A 136 -1.37 -9.84 12.64
C GLY A 136 -2.32 -9.33 13.73
N ALA A 137 -2.94 -10.24 14.51
CA ALA A 137 -3.84 -9.87 15.60
C ALA A 137 -3.11 -9.10 16.72
N ILE A 138 -1.89 -9.51 17.07
CA ILE A 138 -1.06 -8.81 18.08
C ILE A 138 -0.71 -7.41 17.60
N LEU A 139 -0.23 -7.27 16.37
CA LEU A 139 0.13 -5.98 15.77
C LEU A 139 -1.08 -5.02 15.77
N LEU A 140 -2.22 -5.48 15.24
CA LEU A 140 -3.42 -4.66 15.14
C LEU A 140 -3.99 -4.29 16.51
N SER A 141 -3.96 -5.20 17.48
CA SER A 141 -4.39 -4.91 18.85
C SER A 141 -3.48 -3.89 19.53
N GLY A 142 -2.16 -3.99 19.33
CA GLY A 142 -1.21 -3.00 19.82
C GLY A 142 -1.44 -1.61 19.21
N LEU A 143 -1.67 -1.56 17.89
CA LEU A 143 -1.96 -0.31 17.18
C LEU A 143 -3.32 0.30 17.55
N PHE A 144 -4.32 -0.53 17.85
CA PHE A 144 -5.60 -0.07 18.37
C PHE A 144 -5.43 0.72 19.68
N VAL A 145 -4.67 0.17 20.64
CA VAL A 145 -4.39 0.85 21.92
C VAL A 145 -3.52 2.08 21.70
N TYR A 146 -2.50 1.97 20.84
CA TYR A 146 -1.62 3.08 20.48
C TYR A 146 -2.40 4.28 19.91
N ASP A 147 -3.29 4.04 18.94
CA ASP A 147 -4.05 5.10 18.28
C ASP A 147 -4.98 5.80 19.29
N ILE A 148 -5.70 5.04 20.12
CA ILE A 148 -6.55 5.58 21.20
C ILE A 148 -5.74 6.46 22.17
N PHE A 149 -4.58 5.97 22.61
CA PHE A 149 -3.72 6.69 23.54
C PHE A 149 -3.27 8.04 22.97
N TRP A 150 -2.70 8.03 21.76
CA TRP A 150 -2.15 9.25 21.15
C TRP A 150 -3.21 10.24 20.70
N VAL A 151 -4.39 9.77 20.27
CA VAL A 151 -5.46 10.66 19.79
C VAL A 151 -6.27 11.28 20.94
N PHE A 152 -6.63 10.52 21.97
CA PHE A 152 -7.50 11.03 23.04
C PHE A 152 -6.76 11.56 24.26
N PHE A 153 -5.60 11.00 24.62
CA PHE A 153 -4.95 11.30 25.90
C PHE A 153 -3.76 12.26 25.77
N THR A 154 -3.31 12.59 24.56
CA THR A 154 -2.17 13.49 24.35
C THR A 154 -2.49 14.61 23.34
N PRO A 155 -2.01 15.85 23.54
CA PRO A 155 -2.14 16.91 22.54
C PRO A 155 -1.14 16.77 21.37
N VAL A 156 -0.29 15.74 21.38
CA VAL A 156 0.83 15.56 20.43
C VAL A 156 0.34 15.32 19.00
N MET A 157 -0.79 14.64 18.82
CA MET A 157 -1.34 14.40 17.48
C MET A 157 -1.70 15.71 16.77
N VAL A 158 -2.20 16.72 17.51
CA VAL A 158 -2.61 18.02 16.95
C VAL A 158 -1.40 18.91 16.68
N SER A 159 -0.32 18.78 17.47
CA SER A 159 0.92 19.54 17.24
C SER A 159 1.74 18.98 16.07
N VAL A 160 1.89 17.66 15.94
CA VAL A 160 2.61 17.02 14.83
C VAL A 160 1.90 17.24 13.50
N ALA A 161 0.55 17.25 13.49
CA ALA A 161 -0.23 17.53 12.29
C ALA A 161 -0.02 18.95 11.72
N LYS A 162 0.46 19.91 12.52
CA LYS A 162 0.72 21.30 12.09
C LYS A 162 2.16 21.54 11.62
N SER A 163 3.09 20.63 11.90
CA SER A 163 4.53 20.87 11.71
C SER A 163 5.18 20.03 10.61
N PHE A 164 4.46 19.09 10.00
CA PHE A 164 5.03 18.16 9.01
C PHE A 164 4.19 18.07 7.74
N ASP A 165 4.78 18.52 6.63
CA ASP A 165 4.15 18.64 5.30
C ASP A 165 4.80 17.64 4.33
N ALA A 166 4.78 16.36 4.71
CA ALA A 166 5.38 15.25 3.97
C ALA A 166 4.32 14.32 3.37
N PRO A 167 4.66 13.53 2.33
CA PRO A 167 3.73 12.62 1.65
C PRO A 167 3.38 11.37 2.47
N ILE A 168 2.89 11.57 3.68
CA ILE A 168 2.52 10.53 4.67
C ILE A 168 0.99 10.40 4.77
N LYS A 169 0.23 11.25 4.07
CA LYS A 169 -1.24 11.33 4.16
C LYS A 169 -1.84 11.54 2.77
N LEU A 170 -3.00 10.94 2.51
CA LEU A 170 -3.83 11.28 1.35
C LEU A 170 -4.65 12.53 1.66
N LEU A 171 -4.72 13.45 0.71
CA LEU A 171 -5.40 14.74 0.82
C LEU A 171 -6.56 14.80 -0.16
N PHE A 172 -7.78 14.93 0.34
CA PHE A 172 -8.98 15.04 -0.49
C PHE A 172 -9.60 16.42 -0.35
N PRO A 173 -9.85 17.16 -1.44
CA PRO A 173 -10.52 18.45 -1.38
C PRO A 173 -11.86 18.35 -0.63
N SER A 174 -12.04 19.20 0.37
CA SER A 174 -13.23 19.23 1.22
C SER A 174 -14.18 20.36 0.83
N ARG A 175 -15.48 20.17 1.08
CA ARG A 175 -16.52 21.19 0.85
C ARG A 175 -16.55 22.28 1.94
N ILE A 176 -15.81 22.08 3.03
CA ILE A 176 -15.79 22.98 4.19
C ILE A 176 -14.61 23.94 4.06
N ALA A 177 -14.87 25.23 3.88
CA ALA A 177 -13.84 26.26 3.71
C ALA A 177 -12.85 26.35 4.89
N ALA A 178 -13.29 25.98 6.10
CA ALA A 178 -12.45 25.95 7.31
C ALA A 178 -11.51 24.73 7.41
N ARG A 179 -11.74 23.68 6.61
CA ARG A 179 -10.89 22.47 6.53
C ARG A 179 -10.75 22.08 5.07
N PRO A 180 -9.87 22.73 4.29
CA PRO A 180 -9.84 22.59 2.83
C PRO A 180 -9.50 21.18 2.35
N PHE A 181 -8.93 20.33 3.21
CA PHE A 181 -8.62 18.94 2.90
C PHE A 181 -9.10 17.99 4.00
N SER A 182 -9.70 16.87 3.60
CA SER A 182 -9.83 15.68 4.43
C SER A 182 -8.55 14.85 4.32
N MET A 183 -8.05 14.39 5.46
CA MET A 183 -6.79 13.64 5.57
C MET A 183 -7.08 12.19 5.92
N LEU A 184 -6.48 11.25 5.19
CA LEU A 184 -6.44 9.83 5.54
C LEU A 184 -4.99 9.39 5.72
N GLY A 185 -4.68 8.74 6.85
CA GLY A 185 -3.34 8.24 7.13
C GLY A 185 -3.01 7.03 6.26
N LEU A 186 -1.82 6.99 5.65
CA LEU A 186 -1.40 5.83 4.87
C LEU A 186 -1.32 4.56 5.74
N GLY A 187 -0.96 4.71 7.02
CA GLY A 187 -0.93 3.61 7.99
C GLY A 187 -2.31 2.96 8.22
N ASP A 188 -3.38 3.74 8.16
CA ASP A 188 -4.75 3.26 8.36
C ASP A 188 -5.26 2.43 7.18
N ILE A 189 -4.64 2.59 6.00
CA ILE A 189 -4.91 1.80 4.80
C ILE A 189 -3.98 0.57 4.79
N VAL A 190 -2.69 0.79 4.94
CA VAL A 190 -1.66 -0.24 4.75
C VAL A 190 -1.74 -1.30 5.84
N ILE A 191 -1.79 -0.91 7.12
CA ILE A 191 -1.66 -1.89 8.20
C ILE A 191 -2.86 -2.84 8.28
N PRO A 192 -4.12 -2.36 8.27
CA PRO A 192 -5.28 -3.26 8.13
C PRO A 192 -5.28 -3.97 6.78
N GLY A 193 -4.84 -3.31 5.70
CA GLY A 193 -4.75 -3.88 4.36
C GLY A 193 -3.85 -5.11 4.26
N ILE A 194 -2.70 -5.12 4.95
CA ILE A 194 -1.81 -6.30 4.99
C ILE A 194 -2.50 -7.48 5.70
N PHE A 195 -3.30 -7.22 6.73
CA PHE A 195 -4.08 -8.28 7.38
C PHE A 195 -5.21 -8.83 6.48
N VAL A 196 -5.88 -7.96 5.72
CA VAL A 196 -6.85 -8.38 4.70
C VAL A 196 -6.15 -9.16 3.57
N ALA A 197 -4.94 -8.79 3.19
CA ALA A 197 -4.12 -9.52 2.21
C ALA A 197 -3.74 -10.92 2.72
N LEU A 198 -3.42 -11.06 4.01
CA LEU A 198 -3.18 -12.36 4.65
C LEU A 198 -4.42 -13.26 4.57
N ALA A 199 -5.62 -12.71 4.75
CA ALA A 199 -6.87 -13.45 4.58
C ALA A 199 -7.06 -13.95 3.14
N LEU A 200 -6.69 -13.15 2.14
CA LEU A 200 -6.73 -13.57 0.74
C LEU A 200 -5.68 -14.64 0.43
N ARG A 201 -4.46 -14.51 0.94
CA ARG A 201 -3.41 -15.52 0.80
C ARG A 201 -3.81 -16.86 1.41
N TYR A 202 -4.50 -16.84 2.55
CA TYR A 202 -5.08 -18.03 3.17
C TYR A 202 -6.19 -18.68 2.34
N ASP A 203 -7.08 -17.88 1.73
CA ASP A 203 -8.11 -18.40 0.82
C ASP A 203 -7.48 -19.07 -0.42
N VAL A 204 -6.47 -18.41 -1.01
CA VAL A 204 -5.76 -18.91 -2.19
C VAL A 204 -4.99 -20.20 -1.86
N SER A 205 -4.32 -20.28 -0.72
CA SER A 205 -3.57 -21.50 -0.33
C SER A 205 -4.48 -22.72 -0.11
N ARG A 206 -5.78 -22.50 0.10
CA ARG A 206 -6.79 -23.57 0.22
C ARG A 206 -7.42 -23.95 -1.11
N GLY A 207 -7.15 -23.21 -2.18
CA GLY A 207 -7.82 -23.36 -3.48
C GLY A 207 -9.34 -23.14 -3.42
N LYS A 208 -9.84 -22.44 -2.40
CA LYS A 208 -11.27 -22.15 -2.24
C LYS A 208 -11.60 -20.73 -2.69
N GLU A 209 -12.89 -20.45 -2.83
CA GLU A 209 -13.35 -19.07 -3.03
C GLU A 209 -12.90 -18.16 -1.87
N SER A 210 -12.72 -16.87 -2.19
CA SER A 210 -12.16 -15.86 -1.30
C SER A 210 -13.13 -15.41 -0.19
N HIS A 211 -13.64 -16.34 0.62
CA HIS A 211 -14.63 -16.07 1.67
C HIS A 211 -14.02 -15.32 2.86
N TYR A 212 -12.82 -15.69 3.31
CA TYR A 212 -12.14 -15.02 4.42
C TYR A 212 -11.70 -13.60 4.03
N PHE A 213 -11.20 -13.43 2.81
CA PHE A 213 -10.95 -12.11 2.22
C PHE A 213 -12.22 -11.26 2.16
N LYS A 214 -13.32 -11.78 1.61
CA LYS A 214 -14.60 -11.03 1.54
C LYS A 214 -15.07 -10.59 2.93
N SER A 215 -14.96 -11.46 3.94
CA SER A 215 -15.30 -11.13 5.33
C SER A 215 -14.40 -10.04 5.91
N ALA A 216 -13.08 -10.19 5.81
CA ALA A 216 -12.11 -9.21 6.31
C ALA A 216 -12.24 -7.85 5.59
N PHE A 217 -12.44 -7.87 4.28
CA PHE A 217 -12.62 -6.66 3.45
C PHE A 217 -13.94 -5.95 3.78
N LEU A 218 -15.01 -6.70 4.05
CA LEU A 218 -16.27 -6.14 4.55
C LEU A 218 -16.08 -5.48 5.92
N GLY A 219 -15.35 -6.13 6.84
CA GLY A 219 -14.99 -5.58 8.14
C GLY A 219 -14.17 -4.28 8.03
N TYR A 220 -13.19 -4.23 7.12
CA TYR A 220 -12.44 -3.01 6.81
C TYR A 220 -13.34 -1.88 6.31
N THR A 221 -14.21 -2.19 5.34
CA THR A 221 -15.13 -1.21 4.74
C THR A 221 -16.12 -0.67 5.78
N ALA A 222 -16.71 -1.56 6.59
CA ALA A 222 -17.64 -1.19 7.66
C ALA A 222 -16.95 -0.33 8.74
N GLY A 223 -15.72 -0.69 9.13
CA GLY A 223 -14.91 0.10 10.06
C GLY A 223 -14.63 1.51 9.54
N LEU A 224 -14.21 1.63 8.27
CA LEU A 224 -13.94 2.91 7.63
C LEU A 224 -15.19 3.80 7.51
N VAL A 225 -16.33 3.21 7.13
CA VAL A 225 -17.63 3.90 7.10
C VAL A 225 -17.99 4.40 8.51
N CYS A 226 -17.85 3.54 9.53
CA CYS A 226 -18.12 3.89 10.91
C CYS A 226 -17.26 5.07 11.38
N THR A 227 -15.95 5.05 11.09
CA THR A 227 -15.04 6.17 11.39
C THR A 227 -15.57 7.48 10.84
N ILE A 228 -16.00 7.50 9.58
CA ILE A 228 -16.51 8.71 8.92
C ILE A 228 -17.85 9.15 9.52
N VAL A 229 -18.76 8.23 9.81
CA VAL A 229 -20.05 8.55 10.45
C VAL A 229 -19.82 9.20 11.82
N VAL A 230 -18.95 8.62 12.64
CA VAL A 230 -18.63 9.17 13.97
C VAL A 230 -17.93 10.52 13.84
N MET A 231 -16.94 10.66 12.95
CA MET A 231 -16.28 11.95 12.71
C MET A 231 -17.27 13.05 12.30
N ASN A 232 -18.25 12.72 11.44
CA ASN A 232 -19.29 13.66 11.02
C ASN A 232 -20.28 13.98 12.15
N TRP A 233 -20.56 13.04 13.07
CA TRP A 233 -21.44 13.30 14.20
C TRP A 233 -20.79 14.20 15.25
N PHE A 234 -19.55 13.89 15.63
CA PHE A 234 -18.84 14.60 16.71
C PHE A 234 -18.04 15.81 16.23
N GLN A 235 -17.90 16.01 14.92
CA GLN A 235 -17.11 17.10 14.29
C GLN A 235 -15.63 17.17 14.74
N ALA A 236 -15.15 16.10 15.37
CA ALA A 236 -13.81 15.93 15.90
C ALA A 236 -13.07 14.81 15.16
N ALA A 237 -11.74 14.92 15.08
CA ALA A 237 -10.91 13.84 14.56
C ALA A 237 -11.04 12.62 15.48
N GLN A 238 -11.14 11.44 14.87
CA GLN A 238 -11.25 10.17 15.58
C GLN A 238 -10.07 9.28 15.19
N PRO A 239 -9.55 8.44 16.10
CA PRO A 239 -8.59 7.40 15.76
C PRO A 239 -9.24 6.43 14.76
N ALA A 240 -8.68 6.27 13.56
CA ALA A 240 -9.30 5.44 12.53
C ALA A 240 -9.20 3.95 12.87
N LEU A 241 -8.10 3.53 13.50
CA LEU A 241 -7.87 2.14 13.87
C LEU A 241 -8.82 1.66 14.98
N LEU A 242 -9.38 2.59 15.76
CA LEU A 242 -10.43 2.30 16.76
C LEU A 242 -11.62 1.56 16.15
N TYR A 243 -11.99 1.86 14.91
CA TYR A 243 -13.14 1.24 14.23
C TYR A 243 -12.70 0.15 13.24
N ILE A 244 -11.59 0.37 12.54
CA ILE A 244 -11.11 -0.56 11.52
C ILE A 244 -10.61 -1.87 12.14
N VAL A 245 -9.83 -1.83 13.22
CA VAL A 245 -9.27 -3.04 13.87
C VAL A 245 -10.35 -4.00 14.35
N PRO A 246 -11.33 -3.59 15.18
CA PRO A 246 -12.39 -4.49 15.61
C PRO A 246 -13.28 -4.93 14.44
N GLY A 247 -13.45 -4.09 13.40
CA GLY A 247 -14.14 -4.47 12.18
C GLY A 247 -13.45 -5.63 11.45
N VAL A 248 -12.17 -5.49 11.13
CA VAL A 248 -11.41 -6.49 10.37
C VAL A 248 -11.22 -7.79 11.15
N ILE A 249 -10.76 -7.71 12.41
CA ILE A 249 -10.54 -8.90 13.24
C ILE A 249 -11.88 -9.54 13.61
N GLY A 250 -12.88 -8.73 13.99
CA GLY A 250 -14.19 -9.20 14.44
C GLY A 250 -14.95 -9.93 13.33
N PHE A 251 -15.04 -9.35 12.13
CA PHE A 251 -15.71 -10.02 11.00
C PHE A 251 -15.00 -11.32 10.61
N LEU A 252 -13.67 -11.32 10.58
CA LEU A 252 -12.91 -12.53 10.30
C LEU A 252 -13.13 -13.60 11.39
N ALA A 253 -13.13 -13.21 12.67
CA ALA A 253 -13.35 -14.11 13.80
C ALA A 253 -14.77 -14.69 13.79
N VAL A 254 -15.79 -13.87 13.55
CA VAL A 254 -17.20 -14.33 13.44
C VAL A 254 -17.34 -15.33 12.29
N HIS A 255 -16.78 -15.02 11.13
CA HIS A 255 -16.83 -15.92 9.97
C HIS A 255 -16.07 -17.24 10.23
N CYS A 256 -14.94 -17.16 10.92
CA CYS A 256 -14.15 -18.33 11.30
C CYS A 256 -14.87 -19.22 12.32
N LEU A 257 -15.52 -18.62 13.32
CA LEU A 257 -16.34 -19.31 14.31
C LEU A 257 -17.56 -19.97 13.68
N TRP A 258 -18.24 -19.27 12.76
CA TRP A 258 -19.40 -19.80 12.05
C TRP A 258 -19.06 -21.04 11.21
N ASN A 259 -17.89 -21.06 10.59
CA ASN A 259 -17.43 -22.18 9.76
C ASN A 259 -16.70 -23.28 10.56
N GLY A 260 -16.40 -23.05 11.85
CA GLY A 260 -15.68 -24.01 12.70
C GLY A 260 -14.19 -24.19 12.35
N GLU A 261 -13.60 -23.33 11.51
CA GLU A 261 -12.24 -23.48 10.98
C GLU A 261 -11.19 -22.66 11.76
N VAL A 262 -11.33 -22.60 13.09
CA VAL A 262 -10.47 -21.79 13.96
C VAL A 262 -9.03 -22.30 14.02
N LYS A 263 -8.83 -23.62 14.15
CA LYS A 263 -7.48 -24.20 14.24
C LYS A 263 -6.70 -24.03 12.93
N PRO A 264 -7.24 -24.37 11.74
CA PRO A 264 -6.54 -24.18 10.47
C PRO A 264 -6.14 -22.73 10.21
N LEU A 265 -6.98 -21.76 10.62
CA LEU A 265 -6.68 -20.34 10.44
C LEU A 265 -5.56 -19.87 11.37
N LEU A 266 -5.57 -20.29 12.64
CA LEU A 266 -4.52 -19.92 13.61
C LEU A 266 -3.18 -20.60 13.37
N GLU A 267 -3.18 -21.76 12.73
CA GLU A 267 -1.97 -22.52 12.37
C GLU A 267 -1.38 -22.09 11.02
N PHE A 268 -2.11 -21.31 10.23
CA PHE A 268 -1.64 -20.82 8.94
C PHE A 268 -0.35 -20.00 9.09
N ASN A 269 0.64 -20.36 8.28
CA ASN A 269 1.90 -19.65 8.17
C ASN A 269 2.31 -19.55 6.69
N GLU A 270 2.49 -18.33 6.21
CA GLU A 270 2.84 -18.02 4.82
C GLU A 270 4.17 -18.69 4.39
N SER A 271 5.16 -18.78 5.29
CA SER A 271 6.45 -19.40 4.94
C SER A 271 6.34 -20.91 4.72
N LYS A 272 5.46 -21.58 5.48
CA LYS A 272 5.19 -23.02 5.33
C LYS A 272 4.34 -23.31 4.09
N ALA A 273 3.43 -22.40 3.74
CA ALA A 273 2.60 -22.52 2.55
C ALA A 273 3.46 -22.40 1.28
N ALA A 274 4.38 -21.42 1.22
CA ALA A 274 5.28 -21.22 0.09
C ALA A 274 6.16 -22.46 -0.20
N SER A 275 6.74 -23.08 0.83
CA SER A 275 7.56 -24.30 0.65
C SER A 275 6.75 -25.49 0.12
N SER A 276 5.47 -25.60 0.50
CA SER A 276 4.61 -26.71 0.05
C SER A 276 4.17 -26.57 -1.42
N GLU A 277 4.02 -25.35 -1.92
CA GLU A 277 3.71 -25.08 -3.32
C GLU A 277 4.91 -25.34 -4.24
N GLU A 278 6.13 -24.98 -3.81
CA GLU A 278 7.37 -25.27 -4.55
C GLU A 278 7.60 -26.79 -4.70
N GLU A 279 7.45 -27.58 -3.63
CA GLU A 279 7.58 -29.04 -3.70
C GLU A 279 6.53 -29.68 -4.61
N THR A 280 5.29 -29.17 -4.59
CA THR A 280 4.19 -29.70 -5.42
C THR A 280 4.37 -29.33 -6.90
N SER A 281 4.89 -28.14 -7.19
CA SER A 281 5.22 -27.72 -8.55
C SER A 281 6.37 -28.52 -9.12
N SER A 282 7.40 -28.83 -8.31
CA SER A 282 8.55 -29.62 -8.75
C SER A 282 8.16 -31.07 -9.07
N LYS A 283 7.25 -31.68 -8.30
CA LYS A 283 6.73 -33.04 -8.54
C LYS A 283 5.78 -33.17 -9.73
N LYS A 284 5.28 -32.06 -10.29
CA LYS A 284 4.43 -32.05 -11.49
C LYS A 284 5.20 -31.93 -12.79
N LEU A 285 6.50 -31.63 -12.69
CA LEU A 285 7.43 -31.45 -13.81
C LEU A 285 8.32 -32.69 -14.04
N GLU A 286 8.24 -33.69 -13.16
CA GLU A 286 8.80 -35.05 -13.32
C GLU A 286 7.71 -36.04 -13.76
#